data_AF-A0A7S0FN16-F1
#
_entry.id   AF-A0A7S0FN16-F1
#
_cell.length_a   1.000
_cell.length_b   1.000
_cell.length_c   1.000
_cell.angle_alpha   90.00
_cell.angle_beta   90.00
_cell.angle_gamma   90.00
#
_symmetry.space_group_name_H-M   'P 1'
#
loop_
_entity.id
_entity.type
_entity.pdbx_description
1 polymer ?
#
loop_
_entity_poly.entity_id
_entity_poly.type
_entity_poly.pdbx_seq_one_letter_code
_entity_poly.pdbx_strand_id
1 'polypeptide(L)'
;LNFSQNKYEFKGTKEEKSSMIRTDRLPTTTDVIRSDLDSRDLYRNQMQTSLDDSKAEYLYIKKESGGDVSNTDISELIGILTDAQVAIDKWFGFIATEDVKLALDAVQKEIEL
;
A
#
# COMPACT_ATOMS: atom_id res chain seq x y z
N LEU A 1 -12.68 16.76 7.53
CA LEU A 1 -12.11 15.58 8.23
C LEU A 1 -10.69 15.40 7.73
N ASN A 2 -9.73 15.14 8.62
CA ASN A 2 -8.33 14.89 8.23
C ASN A 2 -7.99 13.47 8.68
N PHE A 3 -7.77 12.57 7.72
CA PHE A 3 -7.37 11.19 7.99
C PHE A 3 -5.84 11.14 8.08
N SER A 4 -5.32 10.62 9.18
CA SER A 4 -3.93 10.19 9.28
C SER A 4 -3.92 8.74 9.73
N GLN A 5 -2.93 7.96 9.30
CA GLN A 5 -2.80 6.53 9.60
C GLN A 5 -2.94 6.19 11.09
N ASN A 6 -2.62 7.12 11.99
CA ASN A 6 -2.59 6.86 13.43
C ASN A 6 -3.65 7.60 14.24
N LYS A 7 -4.41 8.55 13.66
CA LYS A 7 -5.36 9.38 14.41
C LYS A 7 -6.56 9.81 13.60
N TYR A 8 -7.73 9.64 14.21
CA TYR A 8 -8.99 10.31 13.85
C TYR A 8 -9.07 11.65 14.57
N GLU A 9 -8.81 12.75 13.86
CA GLU A 9 -8.89 14.10 14.42
C GLU A 9 -10.12 14.85 13.89
N PHE A 10 -11.11 15.01 14.78
CA PHE A 10 -12.27 15.87 14.51
C PHE A 10 -11.88 17.33 14.78
N LYS A 11 -11.77 18.14 13.73
CA LYS A 11 -11.39 19.57 13.79
C LYS A 11 -12.58 20.54 13.96
N GLY A 12 -13.68 20.09 14.57
CA GLY A 12 -14.85 20.93 14.86
C GLY A 12 -15.03 21.21 16.36
N THR A 13 -16.06 21.97 16.68
CA THR A 13 -16.44 22.29 18.07
C THR A 13 -16.99 21.07 18.81
N LYS A 14 -17.02 21.13 20.15
CA LYS A 14 -17.51 20.01 20.98
C LYS A 14 -19.00 19.75 20.73
N GLU A 15 -19.75 20.81 20.45
CA GLU A 15 -21.18 20.81 20.12
C GLU A 15 -21.42 20.15 18.76
N GLU A 16 -20.63 20.48 17.75
CA GLU A 16 -20.69 19.84 16.43
C GLU A 16 -20.36 18.35 16.51
N LYS A 17 -19.30 17.99 17.26
CA LYS A 17 -18.96 16.58 17.50
C LYS A 17 -20.12 15.83 18.15
N SER A 18 -20.73 16.41 19.18
CA SER A 18 -21.85 15.81 19.91
C SER A 18 -23.10 15.66 19.05
N SER A 19 -23.37 16.63 18.16
CA SER A 19 -24.47 16.54 17.19
C SER A 19 -24.21 15.45 16.15
N MET A 20 -22.99 15.34 15.64
CA MET A 20 -22.61 14.31 14.66
C MET A 20 -22.59 12.90 15.25
N ILE A 21 -22.20 12.73 16.52
CA ILE A 21 -22.32 11.45 17.25
C ILE A 21 -23.80 11.05 17.37
N ARG A 22 -24.66 11.98 17.78
CA ARG A 22 -26.09 11.70 17.97
C ARG A 22 -26.86 11.44 16.67
N THR A 23 -26.28 11.80 15.53
CA THR A 23 -26.88 11.60 14.20
C THR A 23 -26.20 10.47 13.41
N ASP A 24 -25.34 9.67 14.05
CA ASP A 24 -24.56 8.58 13.40
C ASP A 24 -23.77 9.05 12.17
N ARG A 25 -23.28 10.30 12.20
CA ARG A 25 -22.52 10.92 11.11
C ARG A 25 -21.00 10.81 11.28
N LEU A 26 -20.52 10.14 12.31
CA LEU A 26 -19.09 9.84 12.50
C LEU A 26 -18.87 8.33 12.33
N PRO A 27 -17.82 7.91 11.59
CA PRO A 27 -17.46 6.51 11.49
C PRO A 27 -17.13 5.94 12.86
N THR A 28 -17.58 4.70 13.10
CA THR A 28 -17.21 3.97 14.32
C THR A 28 -15.76 3.51 14.26
N THR A 29 -15.20 3.11 15.40
CA THR A 29 -13.86 2.51 15.44
C THR A 29 -13.77 1.29 14.51
N THR A 30 -14.82 0.48 14.44
CA THR A 30 -14.88 -0.68 13.53
C THR A 30 -14.82 -0.27 12.07
N ASP A 31 -15.51 0.81 11.69
CA ASP A 31 -15.49 1.32 10.31
C ASP A 31 -14.11 1.83 9.91
N VAL A 32 -13.42 2.49 10.84
CA VAL A 32 -12.04 2.96 10.62
C VAL A 32 -11.08 1.78 10.46
N ILE A 33 -11.18 0.77 11.33
CA ILE A 33 -10.33 -0.44 11.24
C ILE A 33 -10.58 -1.17 9.93
N ARG A 34 -11.85 -1.37 9.54
CA ARG A 34 -12.18 -2.02 8.26
C ARG A 34 -11.62 -1.25 7.08
N SER A 35 -11.82 0.06 7.05
CA SER A 35 -11.29 0.91 5.97
C SER A 35 -9.76 0.86 5.86
N ASP A 36 -9.05 0.74 6.97
CA ASP A 36 -7.59 0.57 6.96
C ASP A 36 -7.18 -0.80 6.41
N LEU A 37 -7.82 -1.88 6.87
CA LEU A 37 -7.58 -3.24 6.38
C LEU A 37 -7.90 -3.40 4.89
N ASP A 38 -9.04 -2.86 4.45
CA ASP A 38 -9.45 -2.87 3.04
C ASP A 38 -8.43 -2.12 2.17
N SER A 39 -7.89 -1.00 2.66
CA SER A 39 -6.85 -0.25 1.95
C SER A 39 -5.55 -1.05 1.83
N ARG A 40 -5.14 -1.76 2.89
CA ARG A 40 -3.97 -2.64 2.85
C ARG A 40 -4.15 -3.75 1.82
N ASP A 41 -5.31 -4.40 1.81
CA ASP A 41 -5.62 -5.47 0.87
C ASP A 41 -5.69 -4.97 -0.57
N LEU A 42 -6.21 -3.76 -0.79
CA LEU A 42 -6.24 -3.13 -2.10
C LEU A 42 -4.83 -2.97 -2.68
N TYR A 43 -3.90 -2.36 -1.94
CA TYR A 43 -2.53 -2.17 -2.43
C TYR A 43 -1.76 -3.48 -2.56
N ARG A 44 -2.00 -4.45 -1.67
CA ARG A 44 -1.44 -5.80 -1.82
C ARG A 44 -1.89 -6.45 -3.13
N ASN A 45 -3.19 -6.42 -3.41
CA ASN A 45 -3.75 -7.01 -4.63
C ASN A 45 -3.23 -6.27 -5.87
N GLN A 46 -3.17 -4.94 -5.84
CA GLN A 46 -2.61 -4.15 -6.93
C GLN A 46 -1.16 -4.54 -7.22
N MET A 47 -0.32 -4.65 -6.18
CA MET A 47 1.06 -5.10 -6.32
C MET A 47 1.15 -6.49 -6.95
N GLN A 48 0.35 -7.45 -6.48
CA GLN A 48 0.35 -8.82 -7.01
C GLN A 48 -0.02 -8.84 -8.49
N THR A 49 -1.08 -8.14 -8.87
CA THR A 49 -1.51 -8.01 -10.26
C THR A 49 -0.44 -7.34 -11.12
N SER A 50 0.11 -6.20 -10.70
CA SER A 50 1.15 -5.51 -11.48
C SER A 50 2.42 -6.35 -11.64
N LEU A 51 2.80 -7.17 -10.66
CA LEU A 51 3.92 -8.09 -10.81
C LEU A 51 3.61 -9.21 -11.82
N ASP A 52 2.41 -9.79 -11.77
CA ASP A 52 1.98 -10.80 -12.74
C ASP A 52 1.92 -10.23 -14.17
N ASP A 53 1.39 -9.02 -14.32
CA ASP A 53 1.35 -8.29 -15.59
C ASP A 53 2.76 -7.96 -16.10
N SER A 54 3.66 -7.49 -15.23
CA SER A 54 5.05 -7.19 -15.61
C SER A 54 5.78 -8.44 -16.13
N LYS A 55 5.49 -9.60 -15.53
CA LYS A 55 6.07 -10.87 -15.96
C LYS A 55 5.49 -11.30 -17.30
N ALA A 56 4.19 -11.15 -17.50
CA ALA A 56 3.54 -11.44 -18.78
C ALA A 56 4.10 -10.56 -19.91
N GLU A 57 4.22 -9.25 -19.65
CA GLU A 57 4.74 -8.29 -20.60
C GLU A 57 6.21 -8.54 -20.94
N TYR A 58 7.05 -8.83 -19.94
CA TYR A 58 8.43 -9.22 -20.19
C TYR A 58 8.55 -10.47 -21.09
N LEU A 59 7.71 -11.49 -20.86
CA LEU A 59 7.70 -12.69 -21.68
C LEU A 59 7.23 -12.41 -23.11
N TYR A 60 6.26 -11.51 -23.28
CA TYR A 60 5.80 -11.05 -24.58
C TYR A 60 6.91 -10.32 -25.34
N ILE A 61 7.53 -9.30 -24.73
CA ILE A 61 8.68 -8.56 -25.27
C ILE A 61 9.79 -9.51 -25.69
N LYS A 62 10.17 -10.46 -24.82
CA LYS A 62 11.22 -11.44 -25.10
C LYS A 62 10.89 -12.33 -26.30
N LYS A 63 9.62 -12.69 -26.49
CA LYS A 63 9.16 -13.50 -27.62
C LYS A 63 9.17 -12.71 -28.93
N GLU A 64 8.61 -11.50 -28.93
CA GLU A 64 8.53 -10.64 -30.11
C GLU A 64 9.92 -10.17 -30.59
N SER A 65 10.80 -9.85 -29.64
CA SER A 65 12.17 -9.43 -29.91
C SER A 65 13.12 -10.55 -30.36
N GLY A 66 12.70 -11.82 -30.30
CA GLY A 66 13.59 -12.97 -30.52
C GLY A 66 14.77 -13.04 -29.54
N GLY A 67 14.70 -12.33 -28.41
CA GLY A 67 15.77 -12.21 -27.43
C GLY A 67 16.70 -10.99 -27.60
N ASP A 68 16.54 -10.18 -28.65
CA ASP A 68 17.27 -8.92 -28.83
C ASP A 68 16.36 -7.71 -28.57
N VAL A 69 16.44 -7.20 -27.34
CA VAL A 69 15.60 -6.12 -26.83
C VAL A 69 16.05 -4.72 -27.26
N SER A 70 17.15 -4.59 -28.03
CA SER A 70 17.81 -3.31 -28.31
C SER A 70 16.93 -2.27 -29.01
N ASN A 71 15.96 -2.72 -29.82
CA ASN A 71 15.02 -1.86 -30.55
C ASN A 71 13.55 -2.08 -30.14
N THR A 72 13.30 -2.80 -29.04
CA THR A 72 11.94 -3.07 -28.58
C THR A 72 11.47 -1.94 -27.67
N ASP A 73 10.24 -1.48 -27.88
CA ASP A 73 9.61 -0.54 -26.96
C ASP A 73 9.30 -1.28 -25.65
N ILE A 74 9.88 -0.80 -24.55
CA ILE A 74 9.71 -1.34 -23.20
C ILE A 74 8.95 -0.37 -22.28
N SER A 75 8.38 0.69 -22.83
CA SER A 75 7.72 1.76 -22.06
C SER A 75 6.56 1.24 -21.21
N GLU A 76 5.76 0.31 -21.76
CA GLU A 76 4.67 -0.35 -21.03
C GLU A 76 5.17 -1.15 -19.84
N LEU A 77 6.20 -1.98 -20.03
CA LEU A 77 6.83 -2.74 -18.94
C LEU A 77 7.36 -1.82 -17.83
N ILE A 78 7.99 -0.70 -18.20
CA ILE A 78 8.44 0.30 -17.21
C ILE A 78 7.25 0.90 -16.46
N GLY A 79 6.15 1.21 -17.16
CA GLY A 79 4.92 1.71 -16.55
C GLY A 79 4.37 0.73 -15.50
N ILE A 80 4.20 -0.54 -15.88
CA ILE A 80 3.67 -1.59 -14.98
C ILE A 80 4.58 -1.78 -13.76
N LEU A 81 5.91 -1.79 -13.96
CA LEU A 81 6.87 -1.90 -12.85
C LEU A 81 6.84 -0.69 -11.93
N THR A 82 6.63 0.51 -12.48
CA THR A 82 6.47 1.74 -11.70
C THR A 82 5.20 1.67 -10.85
N ASP A 83 4.10 1.20 -11.41
CA ASP A 83 2.85 1.01 -10.67
C ASP A 83 2.99 -0.05 -9.56
N ALA A 84 3.70 -1.14 -9.85
CA ALA A 84 4.04 -2.16 -8.85
C ALA A 84 4.86 -1.55 -7.70
N GLN A 85 5.87 -0.75 -8.01
CA GLN A 85 6.69 -0.05 -7.01
C GLN A 85 5.83 0.86 -6.12
N VAL A 86 4.96 1.69 -6.72
CA VAL A 86 4.07 2.58 -5.97
C VAL A 86 3.14 1.78 -5.05
N ALA A 87 2.58 0.67 -5.53
CA ALA A 87 1.72 -0.18 -4.72
C ALA A 87 2.47 -0.83 -3.56
N ILE A 88 3.72 -1.28 -3.79
CA ILE A 88 4.61 -1.82 -2.74
C ILE A 88 4.87 -0.77 -1.66
N ASP A 89 5.28 0.44 -2.07
CA ASP A 89 5.59 1.52 -1.13
C ASP A 89 4.36 1.92 -0.30
N LYS A 90 3.18 1.94 -0.92
CA LYS A 90 1.92 2.19 -0.21
C LYS A 90 1.58 1.07 0.75
N TRP A 91 1.69 -0.18 0.33
CA TRP A 91 1.36 -1.34 1.15
C TRP A 91 2.28 -1.45 2.38
N PHE A 92 3.59 -1.34 2.19
CA PHE A 92 4.53 -1.32 3.32
C PHE A 92 4.44 -0.05 4.16
N GLY A 93 3.97 1.06 3.59
CA GLY A 93 3.67 2.28 4.33
C GLY A 93 2.63 2.10 5.44
N PHE A 94 1.83 1.03 5.46
CA PHE A 94 0.92 0.70 6.57
C PHE A 94 1.60 0.06 7.78
N ILE A 95 2.88 -0.31 7.67
CA ILE A 95 3.67 -0.80 8.80
C ILE A 95 4.33 0.41 9.46
N ALA A 96 4.11 0.58 10.77
CA ALA A 96 4.72 1.67 11.50
C ALA A 96 6.24 1.47 11.56
N THR A 97 7.01 2.55 11.41
CA THR A 97 8.48 2.51 11.42
C THR A 97 9.03 1.93 12.73
N GLU A 98 8.32 2.16 13.84
CA GLU A 98 8.64 1.61 15.15
C GLU A 98 8.56 0.07 15.15
N ASP A 99 7.54 -0.49 14.51
CA ASP A 99 7.36 -1.94 14.38
C ASP A 99 8.46 -2.55 13.52
N VAL A 100 8.84 -1.88 12.43
CA VAL A 100 9.98 -2.30 11.59
C VAL A 100 11.26 -2.33 12.42
N LYS A 101 11.51 -1.30 13.23
CA LYS A 101 12.70 -1.23 14.10
C LYS A 101 12.72 -2.36 15.13
N LEU A 102 11.61 -2.62 15.80
CA LEU A 102 11.50 -3.70 16.78
C LEU A 102 11.75 -5.07 16.14
N ALA A 103 11.24 -5.30 14.93
CA ALA A 103 11.48 -6.53 14.18
C ALA A 103 12.96 -6.71 13.83
N LEU A 104 13.62 -5.65 13.35
CA LEU A 104 15.06 -5.69 13.04
C LEU A 104 15.92 -5.95 14.28
N ASP A 105 15.61 -5.29 15.40
CA ASP A 105 16.30 -5.49 16.68
C ASP A 105 16.16 -6.94 17.19
N ALA A 106 15.01 -7.58 16.94
CA ALA A 106 14.78 -8.99 17.30
C ALA A 106 15.64 -9.94 16.46
N VAL A 107 15.65 -9.76 15.13
CA VAL A 107 16.48 -10.56 14.21
C VAL A 107 17.97 -10.43 14.56
N GLN A 108 18.43 -9.22 14.88
CA GLN A 108 19.83 -9.02 15.23
C GLN A 108 20.24 -9.78 16.50
N LYS A 109 19.37 -9.83 17.51
CA LYS A 109 19.62 -10.63 18.72
C LYS A 109 19.66 -12.13 18.46
N GLU A 110 18.91 -12.63 17.47
CA GLU A 110 18.96 -14.05 17.08
C GLU A 110 20.27 -14.40 16.36
N ILE A 111 20.88 -13.47 15.63
CA ILE A 111 22.15 -13.67 14.92
C ILE A 111 23.35 -13.62 15.89
N GLU A 112 23.23 -12.88 16.98
CA GLU A 112 24.26 -12.75 18.02
C GLU A 112 24.27 -13.91 19.04
N LEU A 113 23.27 -14.81 18.99
CA LEU A 113 23.18 -16.04 19.81
C LEU A 113 23.72 -17.27 19.06
#